data_AF-A0A382V0C1-F1
#
_entry.id   AF-A0A382V0C1-F1
#
_cell.length_a   1.000
_cell.length_b   1.000
_cell.length_c   1.000
_cell.angle_alpha   90.00
_cell.angle_beta   90.00
_cell.angle_gamma   90.00
#
_symmetry.space_group_name_H-M   'P 1'
#
loop_
_entity.id
_entity.type
_entity.pdbx_description
1 polymer ?
#
loop_
_entity_poly.entity_id
_entity_poly.type
_entity_poly.pdbx_seq_one_letter_code
_entity_poly.pdbx_strand_id
1 'polypeptide(L)'
;MRRSILFLAIIYFLSCSEENNLNDNNQNELISNDQELLIDISDDTNQSLTESNNLSFLALGDSYTIGESVSENQRWPNQMINIALNRDVLFDQPIIIA
;
A
#
# COMPACT_ATOMS: atom_id res chain seq x y z
N MET A 1 -16.69 -36.88 23.29
CA MET A 1 -15.30 -36.39 23.13
C MET A 1 -14.71 -36.62 21.74
N ARG A 2 -15.00 -37.73 21.02
CA ARG A 2 -14.44 -37.98 19.67
C ARG A 2 -15.01 -37.10 18.54
N ARG A 3 -16.28 -36.65 18.66
CA ARG A 3 -16.93 -35.77 17.66
C ARG A 3 -16.40 -34.33 17.70
N SER A 4 -15.89 -33.87 18.85
CA SER A 4 -15.34 -32.52 19.00
C SER A 4 -13.98 -32.36 18.32
N ILE A 5 -13.21 -33.45 18.18
CA ILE A 5 -11.90 -33.46 17.51
C ILE A 5 -12.07 -33.33 15.98
N LEU A 6 -13.14 -33.90 15.41
CA LEU A 6 -13.45 -33.76 13.99
C LEU A 6 -13.78 -32.31 13.60
N PHE A 7 -14.46 -31.56 14.47
CA PHE A 7 -14.76 -30.15 14.23
C PHE A 7 -13.51 -29.25 14.24
N LEU A 8 -12.51 -29.55 15.08
CA LEU A 8 -11.26 -28.79 15.14
C LEU A 8 -10.36 -29.05 13.92
N ALA A 9 -10.38 -30.25 13.34
CA ALA A 9 -9.60 -30.57 12.14
C ALA A 9 -10.10 -29.79 10.90
N ILE A 10 -11.42 -29.58 10.79
CA ILE A 10 -12.04 -28.87 9.64
C ILE A 10 -11.62 -27.39 9.60
N ILE A 11 -11.44 -26.75 10.75
CA ILE A 11 -11.03 -25.34 10.84
C ILE A 11 -9.56 -25.14 10.42
N TYR A 12 -8.73 -26.17 10.57
CA TYR A 12 -7.31 -26.12 10.19
C TYR A 12 -7.07 -26.17 8.67
N PHE A 13 -8.00 -26.74 7.89
CA PHE A 13 -7.86 -26.89 6.44
C PHE A 13 -8.32 -25.68 5.62
N LEU A 14 -9.02 -24.71 6.21
CA LEU A 14 -9.50 -23.51 5.49
C LEU A 14 -8.50 -22.33 5.50
N SER A 15 -7.33 -22.46 6.13
CA SER A 15 -6.28 -21.44 6.00
C SER A 15 -5.54 -21.63 4.67
N CYS A 16 -6.11 -21.10 3.58
CA CYS A 16 -5.38 -21.00 2.32
C CYS A 16 -4.17 -20.07 2.50
N SER A 17 -3.00 -20.59 2.12
CA SER A 17 -1.78 -19.82 1.89
C SER A 17 -1.81 -19.31 0.46
N GLU A 18 -1.72 -18.01 0.26
CA GLU A 18 -1.59 -17.41 -1.06
C GLU A 18 -0.10 -17.24 -1.36
N GLU A 19 0.43 -18.08 -2.27
CA GLU A 19 1.76 -17.93 -2.84
C GLU A 19 1.68 -16.96 -4.02
N ASN A 20 2.18 -15.73 -3.84
CA ASN A 20 2.39 -14.82 -4.95
C ASN A 20 3.76 -15.10 -5.57
N ASN A 21 3.77 -15.80 -6.70
CA ASN A 21 4.93 -15.88 -7.59
C ASN A 21 4.85 -14.73 -8.60
N LEU A 22 5.68 -13.71 -8.42
CA LEU A 22 5.95 -12.74 -9.48
C LEU A 22 7.40 -12.91 -9.92
N ASN A 23 7.59 -13.82 -10.88
CA ASN A 23 8.64 -13.71 -11.86
C ASN A 23 8.08 -12.89 -13.02
N ASP A 24 8.65 -11.72 -13.29
CA ASP A 24 8.69 -11.23 -14.67
C ASP A 24 9.89 -10.30 -14.89
N ASN A 25 10.89 -10.88 -15.57
CA ASN A 25 11.88 -10.14 -16.31
C ASN A 25 11.29 -9.87 -17.70
N ASN A 26 10.96 -8.63 -18.05
CA ASN A 26 10.88 -8.29 -19.46
C ASN A 26 11.28 -6.84 -19.76
N GLN A 27 12.16 -6.74 -20.75
CA GLN A 27 12.77 -5.55 -21.30
C GLN A 27 11.93 -5.08 -22.51
N ASN A 28 11.60 -3.78 -22.51
CA ASN A 28 11.57 -2.85 -23.65
C ASN A 28 10.38 -2.83 -24.65
N GLU A 29 10.11 -1.58 -25.07
CA GLU A 29 9.47 -1.08 -26.32
C GLU A 29 7.93 -1.02 -26.45
N LEU A 30 7.38 0.20 -26.42
CA LEU A 30 6.98 0.93 -27.64
C LEU A 30 6.47 2.35 -27.29
N ILE A 31 7.18 3.35 -27.81
CA ILE A 31 6.81 4.76 -27.80
C ILE A 31 5.80 5.01 -28.93
N SER A 32 4.73 5.77 -28.68
CA SER A 32 3.99 6.47 -29.72
C SER A 32 3.59 7.86 -29.23
N ASN A 33 4.01 8.83 -30.03
CA ASN A 33 3.95 10.27 -29.87
C ASN A 33 2.53 10.80 -29.63
N ASP A 34 2.43 11.87 -28.84
CA ASP A 34 1.89 13.17 -29.27
C ASP A 34 2.29 14.23 -28.24
N GLN A 35 3.45 14.87 -28.47
CA GLN A 35 3.83 16.12 -27.81
C GLN A 35 3.38 17.29 -28.69
N GLU A 36 2.59 18.20 -28.13
CA GLU A 36 2.72 19.61 -28.49
C GLU A 36 2.41 20.50 -27.28
N LEU A 37 3.46 20.90 -26.56
CA LEU A 37 3.56 22.26 -26.04
C LEU A 37 5.03 22.62 -25.82
N LEU A 38 5.50 23.57 -26.64
CA LEU A 38 6.85 24.11 -26.64
C LEU A 38 7.09 24.94 -25.38
N ILE A 39 8.12 24.60 -24.60
CA ILE A 39 8.76 25.55 -23.69
C ILE A 39 10.26 25.52 -23.96
N ASP A 40 10.75 26.73 -24.26
CA ASP A 40 12.09 27.13 -24.64
C ASP A 40 13.16 26.65 -23.64
N ILE A 41 14.27 26.12 -24.17
CA ILE A 41 15.38 25.60 -23.38
C ILE A 41 16.31 26.74 -23.01
N SER A 42 16.27 27.14 -21.74
CA SER A 42 17.48 27.53 -20.99
C SER A 42 17.15 27.67 -19.50
N ASP A 43 17.32 26.60 -18.72
CA ASP A 43 18.14 26.68 -17.51
C ASP A 43 18.37 25.27 -16.94
N ASP A 44 19.54 25.12 -16.33
CA ASP A 44 20.04 23.94 -15.66
C ASP A 44 19.04 23.42 -14.62
N THR A 45 18.30 22.36 -14.95
CA THR A 45 17.54 21.63 -13.92
C THR A 45 17.58 20.14 -14.20
N ASN A 46 18.57 19.49 -13.59
CA ASN A 46 18.46 18.11 -13.16
C ASN A 46 17.32 18.00 -12.12
N GLN A 47 16.08 18.25 -12.51
CA GLN A 47 14.94 17.82 -11.70
C GLN A 47 14.74 16.34 -11.99
N SER A 48 15.24 15.54 -11.05
CA SER A 48 14.74 14.19 -10.81
C SER A 48 13.23 14.28 -10.60
N LEU A 49 12.47 14.23 -11.70
CA LEU A 49 11.02 14.13 -11.73
C LEU A 49 10.66 12.71 -11.27
N THR A 50 10.79 12.49 -9.97
CA THR A 50 10.16 11.40 -9.25
C THR A 50 9.24 12.04 -8.22
N GLU A 51 8.32 12.88 -8.71
CA GLU A 51 7.15 13.28 -7.92
C GLU A 51 6.34 11.98 -7.71
N SER A 52 6.57 11.32 -6.57
CA SER A 52 5.73 10.20 -6.17
C SER A 52 4.34 10.78 -5.91
N ASN A 53 3.37 10.44 -6.76
CA ASN A 53 1.96 10.84 -6.63
C ASN A 53 1.29 10.11 -5.44
N ASN A 54 1.88 10.19 -4.25
CA ASN A 54 1.34 9.58 -3.05
C ASN A 54 0.08 10.34 -2.62
N LEU A 55 -0.91 9.60 -2.12
CA LEU A 55 -2.11 10.18 -1.54
C LEU A 55 -1.86 10.58 -0.08
N SER A 56 -2.44 11.70 0.33
CA SER A 56 -2.47 12.06 1.75
C SER A 56 -3.63 11.39 2.46
N PHE A 57 -3.41 10.96 3.71
CA PHE A 57 -4.42 10.31 4.54
C PHE A 57 -4.52 10.98 5.91
N LEU A 58 -5.72 11.47 6.23
CA LEU A 58 -6.07 12.05 7.53
C LEU A 58 -7.05 11.12 8.26
N ALA A 59 -6.61 10.57 9.39
CA ALA A 59 -7.43 9.75 10.28
C ALA A 59 -7.94 10.62 11.44
N LEU A 60 -9.22 10.99 11.41
CA LEU A 60 -9.91 11.74 12.45
C LEU A 60 -10.73 10.79 13.33
N GLY A 61 -10.60 10.86 14.66
CA GLY A 61 -11.46 10.06 15.55
C GLY A 61 -11.19 10.25 17.04
N ASP A 62 -11.09 9.13 17.76
CA ASP A 62 -10.94 9.07 19.22
C ASP A 62 -9.77 8.15 19.62
N SER A 63 -9.78 7.65 20.87
CA SER A 63 -8.73 6.77 21.40
C SER A 63 -8.48 5.50 20.55
N TYR A 64 -9.46 5.01 19.80
CA TYR A 64 -9.29 3.88 18.88
C TYR A 64 -8.55 4.27 17.60
N THR A 65 -8.72 5.51 17.14
CA THR A 65 -8.05 6.04 15.96
C THR A 65 -6.57 6.32 16.26
N ILE A 66 -6.27 6.93 17.40
CA ILE A 66 -4.87 7.10 17.85
C ILE A 66 -4.25 5.78 18.34
N GLY A 67 -5.06 4.77 18.66
CA GLY A 67 -4.60 3.49 19.21
C GLY A 67 -3.94 3.67 20.57
N GLU A 68 -4.70 4.19 21.54
CA GLU A 68 -4.25 4.33 22.92
C GLU A 68 -3.76 2.98 23.47
N SER A 69 -2.58 2.98 24.09
CA SER A 69 -1.90 1.78 24.57
C SER A 69 -1.52 0.74 23.49
N VAL A 70 -1.53 1.13 22.20
CA VAL A 70 -1.13 0.29 21.07
C VAL A 70 0.16 0.85 20.44
N SER A 71 1.10 -0.04 20.12
CA SER A 71 2.33 0.34 19.42
C SER A 71 2.01 0.91 18.05
N GLU A 72 2.78 1.88 17.59
CA GLU A 72 2.48 2.66 16.40
C GLU A 72 2.18 1.79 15.16
N ASN A 73 3.02 0.79 14.88
CA ASN A 73 2.85 -0.14 13.75
C ASN A 73 1.60 -1.03 13.84
N GLN A 74 0.99 -1.15 15.01
CA GLN A 74 -0.23 -1.93 15.24
C GLN A 74 -1.50 -1.05 15.23
N ARG A 75 -1.38 0.27 15.07
CA ARG A 75 -2.53 1.17 14.97
C ARG A 75 -3.19 1.01 13.61
N TRP A 76 -4.52 1.07 13.59
CA TRP A 76 -5.28 0.87 12.36
C TRP A 76 -4.88 1.81 11.21
N PRO A 77 -4.69 3.15 11.41
CA PRO A 77 -4.27 4.03 10.32
C PRO A 77 -2.95 3.62 9.66
N ASN A 78 -2.01 3.10 10.44
CA ASN A 78 -0.71 2.66 9.94
C ASN A 78 -0.80 1.32 9.21
N GLN A 79 -1.62 0.39 9.70
CA GLN A 79 -1.89 -0.86 9.00
C GLN A 79 -2.61 -0.62 7.67
N MET A 80 -3.49 0.38 7.60
CA MET A 80 -4.24 0.73 6.39
C MET A 80 -3.31 1.08 5.23
N ILE A 81 -2.24 1.84 5.46
CA ILE A 81 -1.25 2.17 4.43
C ILE A 81 -0.63 0.90 3.83
N ASN A 82 -0.25 -0.07 4.67
CA ASN A 82 0.29 -1.34 4.18
C ASN A 82 -0.73 -2.13 3.34
N ILE A 83 -2.01 -2.10 3.74
CA ILE A 83 -3.09 -2.74 2.98
C ILE A 83 -3.31 -2.03 1.62
N ALA A 84 -3.21 -0.71 1.59
CA ALA A 84 -3.33 0.08 0.36
C ALA A 84 -2.13 -0.15 -0.58
N LEU A 85 -0.92 -0.22 -0.03
CA LEU A 85 0.30 -0.54 -0.77
C LEU A 85 0.20 -1.91 -1.46
N ASN A 86 -0.37 -2.91 -0.78
CA ASN A 86 -0.64 -4.24 -1.37
C ASN A 86 -1.65 -4.22 -2.53
N ARG A 87 -2.27 -3.08 -2.80
CA ARG A 87 -3.19 -2.84 -3.92
C ARG A 87 -2.65 -1.77 -4.88
N ASP A 88 -1.35 -1.52 -4.86
CA ASP A 88 -0.64 -0.53 -5.67
C ASP A 88 -1.14 0.91 -5.46
N VAL A 89 -1.72 1.20 -4.29
CA VAL A 89 -2.12 2.56 -3.90
C VAL A 89 -1.15 3.09 -2.86
N LEU A 90 -0.38 4.11 -3.26
CA LEU A 90 0.62 4.74 -2.41
C LEU A 90 0.01 5.85 -1.56
N PHE A 91 0.32 5.84 -0.27
CA PHE A 91 -0.03 6.89 0.67
C PHE A 91 1.22 7.36 1.41
N ASP A 92 1.23 8.64 1.79
CA ASP A 92 2.14 9.13 2.82
C ASP A 92 1.73 8.61 4.21
N GLN A 93 2.60 8.79 5.20
CA GLN A 93 2.28 8.49 6.60
C GLN A 93 0.99 9.21 7.04
N PRO A 94 0.10 8.59 7.85
CA PRO A 94 -1.16 9.20 8.18
C PRO A 94 -0.95 10.40 9.09
N ILE A 95 -1.71 11.45 8.86
CA ILE A 95 -1.96 12.46 9.88
C ILE A 95 -3.07 11.91 10.77
N ILE A 96 -2.84 11.80 12.08
CA ILE A 96 -3.81 11.25 13.03
C ILE A 96 -4.20 12.34 14.02
N ILE A 97 -5.50 12.62 14.15
CA ILE A 97 -6.06 13.57 15.12
C ILE A 97 -7.19 12.85 15.87
N ALA A 98 -7.04 12.73 17.19
CA ALA A 98 -7.93 11.97 18.07
C ALA A 98 -7.86 12.45 19.51
#